data_AF-A0AAJ4BIB9-F1
#
_entry.id   AF-A0AAJ4BIB9-F1
#
_cell.length_a   1.000
_cell.length_b   1.000
_cell.length_c   1.000
_cell.angle_alpha   90.00
_cell.angle_beta   90.00
_cell.angle_gamma   90.00
#
_symmetry.space_group_name_H-M   'P 1'
#
loop_
_entity.id
_entity.type
_entity.pdbx_description
1 polymer ?
#
loop_
_entity_poly.entity_id
_entity_poly.type
_entity_poly.pdbx_seq_one_letter_code
_entity_poly.pdbx_strand_id
1 'polypeptide(L)'
;MSMETTITSLVAAANKLTSAVNGKVAEIDASVVAAVRAIPEMSRSFYVDAVSGNDLALGSVEAPLKSIKEAMGRSNTTPYVTIYLKAAQTHEYAAPTDQIPYWSISNKLIFMMYGTGSKPVFSPKVGEYMPGSSNIHFLSLEGGSVYFRFVDVVMPTVLKAGTSGWYSFASSLFHRAHGPSASVQGSVTFSGSRLTLGAVNVFYSGYSANYRVEFTYSIVDAELSTKLAELSGATMVLSVFASSITQNKTWAHLVSGLVKDSGGSLSNLLSNVGNVVAAGV
;
A
#
# COMPACT_ATOMS: atom_id res chain seq x y z
N MET A 1 9.85 9.66 -77.91
CA MET A 1 10.59 9.70 -76.63
C MET A 1 11.79 8.78 -76.75
N SER A 2 13.01 9.23 -76.44
CA SER A 2 14.20 8.35 -76.46
C SER A 2 14.29 7.55 -75.16
N MET A 3 15.00 6.42 -75.18
CA MET A 3 15.25 5.62 -73.97
C MET A 3 15.96 6.43 -72.88
N GLU A 4 16.84 7.36 -73.25
CA GLU A 4 17.50 8.28 -72.32
C GLU A 4 16.50 9.21 -71.61
N THR A 5 15.48 9.70 -72.33
CA THR A 5 14.40 10.50 -71.73
C THR A 5 13.60 9.68 -70.70
N THR A 6 13.33 8.41 -71.01
CA THR A 6 12.62 7.50 -70.10
C THR A 6 13.45 7.16 -68.86
N ILE A 7 14.74 6.86 -69.02
CA ILE A 7 15.66 6.57 -67.90
C ILE A 7 15.78 7.79 -66.98
N THR A 8 15.94 8.99 -67.55
CA THR A 8 16.01 10.24 -66.79
C THR A 8 14.74 10.47 -65.98
N SER A 9 13.57 10.22 -66.58
CA SER A 9 12.27 10.34 -65.92
C SER A 9 12.11 9.34 -64.78
N LEU A 10 12.58 8.10 -64.96
CA LEU A 10 12.54 7.06 -63.93
C LEU A 10 13.45 7.38 -62.75
N VAL A 11 14.69 7.83 -62.99
CA VAL A 11 15.62 8.24 -61.92
C VAL A 11 15.05 9.41 -61.12
N ALA A 12 14.43 10.38 -61.78
CA ALA A 12 13.77 11.49 -61.11
C ALA A 12 12.59 11.02 -60.24
N ALA A 13 11.78 10.07 -60.73
CA ALA A 13 10.69 9.48 -59.95
C ALA A 13 11.20 8.68 -58.75
N ALA A 14 12.26 7.89 -58.93
CA ALA A 14 12.90 7.13 -57.86
C ALA A 14 13.46 8.06 -56.77
N ASN A 15 14.16 9.14 -57.14
CA ASN A 15 14.67 10.13 -56.20
C ASN A 15 13.56 10.83 -55.41
N LYS A 16 12.43 11.14 -56.07
CA LYS A 16 11.24 11.69 -55.41
C LYS A 16 10.65 10.69 -54.41
N LEU A 17 10.55 9.41 -54.78
CA LEU A 17 10.06 8.36 -53.89
C LEU A 17 10.98 8.18 -52.69
N THR A 18 12.30 8.08 -52.90
CA THR A 18 13.29 7.98 -51.82
C THR A 18 13.20 9.16 -50.87
N SER A 19 13.06 10.38 -51.39
CA SER A 19 12.92 11.58 -50.57
C SER A 19 11.62 11.56 -49.75
N ALA A 20 10.51 11.15 -50.37
CA ALA A 20 9.22 11.01 -49.69
C ALA A 20 9.25 9.96 -48.58
N VAL A 21 9.89 8.80 -48.84
CA VAL A 21 10.06 7.74 -47.85
C VAL A 21 10.92 8.21 -46.68
N ASN A 22 12.07 8.85 -46.94
CA ASN A 22 12.94 9.38 -45.88
C ASN A 22 12.22 10.43 -45.01
N GLY A 23 11.43 11.31 -45.63
CA GLY A 23 10.59 12.27 -44.90
C GLY A 23 9.57 11.58 -43.98
N LYS A 24 8.89 10.53 -44.48
CA LYS A 24 7.94 9.76 -43.68
C LYS A 24 8.60 8.98 -42.55
N VAL A 25 9.78 8.41 -42.76
CA VAL A 25 10.55 7.74 -41.71
C VAL A 25 10.86 8.73 -40.57
N ALA A 26 11.32 9.94 -40.88
CA ALA A 26 11.60 10.96 -39.86
C ALA A 26 10.33 11.40 -39.08
N GLU A 27 9.20 11.56 -39.77
CA GLU A 27 7.90 11.86 -39.13
C GLU A 27 7.44 10.73 -38.18
N ILE A 28 7.64 9.47 -38.60
CA ILE A 28 7.33 8.29 -37.79
C ILE A 28 8.22 8.24 -36.56
N ASP A 29 9.54 8.39 -36.71
CA ASP A 29 10.48 8.37 -35.60
C ASP A 29 10.16 9.46 -34.57
N ALA A 30 9.84 10.67 -35.04
CA ALA A 30 9.41 11.76 -34.17
C ALA A 30 8.11 11.42 -33.42
N SER A 31 7.14 10.80 -34.11
CA SER A 31 5.87 10.37 -33.51
C SER A 31 6.06 9.24 -32.49
N VAL A 32 6.94 8.28 -32.77
CA VAL A 32 7.28 7.17 -31.86
C VAL A 32 7.98 7.71 -30.61
N VAL A 33 8.94 8.63 -30.75
CA VAL A 33 9.60 9.26 -29.61
C VAL A 33 8.61 10.05 -28.75
N ALA A 34 7.70 10.81 -29.38
CA ALA A 34 6.65 11.52 -28.66
C ALA A 34 5.71 10.56 -27.91
N ALA A 35 5.31 9.46 -28.55
CA ALA A 35 4.48 8.42 -27.93
C ALA A 35 5.19 7.74 -26.75
N VAL A 36 6.47 7.39 -26.89
CA VAL A 36 7.27 6.79 -25.81
C VAL A 36 7.40 7.74 -24.62
N ARG A 37 7.61 9.04 -24.86
CA ARG A 37 7.64 10.07 -23.81
C ARG A 37 6.29 10.29 -23.14
N ALA A 38 5.20 10.02 -23.84
CA ALA A 38 3.85 10.15 -23.31
C ALA A 38 3.44 8.96 -22.43
N ILE A 39 4.18 7.84 -22.44
CA ILE A 39 3.92 6.71 -21.54
C ILE A 39 4.33 7.15 -20.12
N PRO A 40 3.38 7.31 -19.18
CA PRO A 40 3.72 7.63 -17.80
C PRO A 40 4.53 6.46 -17.21
N GLU A 41 5.45 6.78 -16.31
CA GLU A 41 6.15 5.75 -15.54
C GLU A 41 5.13 4.92 -14.74
N MET A 42 4.86 3.71 -15.21
CA MET A 42 3.85 2.82 -14.63
C MET A 42 4.29 2.21 -13.31
N SER A 43 5.60 2.28 -13.01
CA SER A 43 6.19 1.76 -11.79
C SER A 43 7.27 2.71 -11.24
N ARG A 44 7.28 2.92 -9.92
CA ARG A 44 8.33 3.67 -9.23
C ARG A 44 8.87 2.91 -8.02
N SER A 45 10.15 3.12 -7.75
CA SER A 45 10.83 2.62 -6.56
C SER A 45 11.44 3.77 -5.78
N PHE A 46 11.20 3.82 -4.48
CA PHE A 46 11.80 4.79 -3.57
C PHE A 46 12.53 4.06 -2.46
N TYR A 47 13.74 4.52 -2.12
CA TYR A 47 14.50 4.02 -0.98
C TYR A 47 14.40 5.01 0.17
N VAL A 48 14.13 4.51 1.37
CA VAL A 48 13.97 5.30 2.60
C VAL A 48 15.02 4.86 3.62
N ASP A 49 15.79 5.81 4.11
CA ASP A 49 16.71 5.66 5.23
C ASP A 49 16.31 6.67 6.31
N ALA A 50 15.70 6.19 7.39
CA ALA A 50 15.15 7.04 8.45
C ALA A 50 16.25 7.80 9.21
N VAL A 51 17.49 7.32 9.17
CA VAL A 51 18.62 7.90 9.89
C VAL A 51 19.35 8.91 9.02
N SER A 52 19.88 8.49 7.88
CA SER A 52 20.76 9.32 7.02
C SER A 52 20.11 9.84 5.73
N GLY A 53 18.85 9.49 5.45
CA GLY A 53 18.14 9.98 4.27
C GLY A 53 17.81 11.46 4.31
N ASN A 54 17.42 12.00 3.15
CA ASN A 54 17.00 13.39 2.98
C ASN A 54 15.77 13.45 2.07
N ASP A 55 14.68 14.08 2.52
CA ASP A 55 13.44 14.20 1.74
C ASP A 55 13.56 15.14 0.52
N LEU A 56 14.67 15.87 0.39
CA LEU A 56 15.03 16.60 -0.83
C LEU A 56 15.81 15.75 -1.84
N ALA A 57 16.23 14.53 -1.47
CA ALA A 57 16.99 13.63 -2.35
C ALA A 57 16.10 13.02 -3.45
N LEU A 58 16.73 12.32 -4.40
CA LEU A 58 16.03 11.67 -5.51
C LEU A 58 15.19 10.46 -5.06
N GLY A 59 15.58 9.82 -3.96
CA GLY A 59 14.98 8.58 -3.48
C GLY A 59 15.54 7.33 -4.16
N SER A 60 16.75 7.41 -4.72
CA SER A 60 17.53 6.24 -5.16
C SER A 60 18.22 5.58 -3.96
N VAL A 61 18.86 4.43 -4.18
CA VAL A 61 19.59 3.74 -3.10
C VAL A 61 20.82 4.52 -2.63
N GLU A 62 21.47 5.27 -3.52
CA GLU A 62 22.61 6.14 -3.23
C GLU A 62 22.20 7.48 -2.59
N ALA A 63 20.98 7.93 -2.88
CA ALA A 63 20.42 9.18 -2.38
C ALA A 63 18.99 8.94 -1.82
N PRO A 64 18.85 8.20 -0.70
CA PRO A 64 17.57 7.79 -0.16
C PRO A 64 16.80 8.95 0.46
N LEU A 65 15.46 8.83 0.41
CA LEU A 65 14.56 9.70 1.16
C LEU A 65 14.69 9.46 2.66
N LYS A 66 14.30 10.43 3.47
CA LYS A 66 14.28 10.28 4.92
C LYS A 66 13.01 9.62 5.42
N SER A 67 11.87 9.91 4.80
CA SER A 67 10.56 9.55 5.33
C SER A 67 9.71 8.74 4.34
N ILE A 68 8.86 7.87 4.90
CA ILE A 68 7.78 7.22 4.14
C ILE A 68 6.81 8.29 3.62
N LYS A 69 6.55 9.35 4.39
CA LYS A 69 5.66 10.44 3.99
C LYS A 69 6.06 11.06 2.65
N GLU A 70 7.34 11.36 2.46
CA GLU A 70 7.84 11.92 1.20
C GLU A 70 7.72 10.90 0.05
N ALA A 71 8.08 9.64 0.29
CA ALA A 71 7.95 8.58 -0.71
C ALA A 71 6.48 8.40 -1.17
N MET A 72 5.54 8.45 -0.24
CA MET A 72 4.10 8.39 -0.52
C MET A 72 3.63 9.64 -1.28
N GLY A 73 4.10 10.84 -0.91
CA GLY A 73 3.77 12.08 -1.62
C GLY A 73 4.16 12.08 -3.09
N ARG A 74 5.28 11.43 -3.43
CA ARG A 74 5.75 11.28 -4.82
C ARG A 74 5.04 10.17 -5.61
N SER A 75 4.15 9.43 -4.97
CA SER A 75 3.54 8.22 -5.51
C SER A 75 2.12 8.41 -6.07
N ASN A 76 1.49 9.58 -5.85
CA ASN A 76 0.06 9.85 -6.07
C ASN A 76 -0.50 9.58 -7.49
N THR A 77 0.34 9.38 -8.50
CA THR A 77 -0.09 9.11 -9.89
C THR A 77 0.45 7.80 -10.46
N THR A 78 1.20 7.03 -9.67
CA THR A 78 1.90 5.84 -10.14
C THR A 78 1.11 4.56 -9.83
N PRO A 79 0.74 3.75 -10.83
CA PRO A 79 -0.05 2.52 -10.62
C PRO A 79 0.65 1.44 -9.78
N TYR A 80 1.99 1.41 -9.79
CA TYR A 80 2.80 0.44 -9.05
C TYR A 80 3.93 1.13 -8.31
N VAL A 81 3.98 1.01 -6.99
CA VAL A 81 4.96 1.71 -6.15
C VAL A 81 5.61 0.72 -5.19
N THR A 82 6.93 0.68 -5.18
CA THR A 82 7.71 -0.04 -4.16
C THR A 82 8.51 0.95 -3.32
N ILE A 83 8.27 0.94 -2.02
CA ILE A 83 9.01 1.72 -1.03
C ILE A 83 9.92 0.75 -0.27
N TYR A 84 11.21 0.85 -0.55
CA TYR A 84 12.25 0.09 0.12
C TYR A 84 12.63 0.78 1.43
N LEU A 85 12.47 0.08 2.55
CA LEU A 85 12.79 0.53 3.90
C LEU A 85 14.12 -0.07 4.35
N LYS A 86 15.04 0.78 4.84
CA LYS A 86 16.38 0.34 5.24
C LYS A 86 16.29 -0.62 6.42
N ALA A 87 16.92 -1.79 6.29
CA ALA A 87 17.04 -2.79 7.34
C ALA A 87 17.58 -2.19 8.65
N ALA A 88 17.20 -2.81 9.77
CA ALA A 88 17.59 -2.42 11.13
C ALA A 88 17.21 -0.99 11.54
N GLN A 89 16.15 -0.44 10.94
CA GLN A 89 15.61 0.88 11.31
C GLN A 89 14.10 0.83 11.53
N THR A 90 13.62 1.73 12.38
CA THR A 90 12.19 2.05 12.49
C THR A 90 11.86 3.22 11.59
N HIS A 91 10.84 3.04 10.77
CA HIS A 91 10.32 4.01 9.82
C HIS A 91 8.93 4.43 10.27
N GLU A 92 8.79 5.69 10.67
CA GLU A 92 7.49 6.26 10.99
C GLU A 92 6.68 6.45 9.70
N TYR A 93 5.46 5.90 9.69
CA TYR A 93 4.47 6.17 8.66
C TYR A 93 3.64 7.38 9.04
N ALA A 94 3.81 8.46 8.29
CA ALA A 94 3.03 9.68 8.44
C ALA A 94 2.27 10.01 7.16
N ALA A 95 1.03 10.46 7.35
CA ALA A 95 0.20 11.05 6.31
C ALA A 95 0.55 12.54 6.08
N PRO A 96 -0.09 13.24 5.12
CA PRO A 96 0.21 14.64 4.84
C PRO A 96 0.16 15.53 6.08
N THR A 97 -0.89 15.42 6.91
CA THR A 97 -1.07 16.20 8.13
C THR A 97 -1.82 15.38 9.18
N ASP A 98 -1.97 15.90 10.40
CA ASP A 98 -2.78 15.25 11.44
C ASP A 98 -4.29 15.39 11.12
N GLN A 99 -4.69 16.43 10.38
CA GLN A 99 -6.07 16.65 9.90
C GLN A 99 -6.39 15.85 8.62
N ILE A 100 -5.37 15.42 7.89
CA ILE A 100 -5.49 14.48 6.77
C ILE A 100 -4.60 13.27 7.12
N PRO A 101 -4.99 12.47 8.13
CA PRO A 101 -4.14 11.43 8.68
C PRO A 101 -4.13 10.18 7.81
N TYR A 102 -4.35 10.30 6.50
CA TYR A 102 -4.38 9.14 5.60
C TYR A 102 -3.76 9.38 4.23
N TRP A 103 -3.37 8.27 3.59
CA TRP A 103 -3.11 8.17 2.16
C TRP A 103 -4.15 7.24 1.54
N SER A 104 -4.80 7.68 0.45
CA SER A 104 -5.71 6.84 -0.34
C SER A 104 -4.92 5.93 -1.27
N ILE A 105 -5.21 4.64 -1.23
CA ILE A 105 -4.52 3.59 -1.97
C ILE A 105 -5.51 2.97 -2.96
N SER A 106 -5.45 3.46 -4.19
CA SER A 106 -6.15 2.89 -5.35
C SER A 106 -5.22 2.10 -6.28
N ASN A 107 -3.91 2.08 -5.95
CA ASN A 107 -2.84 1.47 -6.72
C ASN A 107 -2.24 0.24 -5.99
N LYS A 108 -1.17 -0.35 -6.55
CA LYS A 108 -0.39 -1.39 -5.89
C LYS A 108 0.81 -0.78 -5.17
N LEU A 109 0.79 -0.83 -3.84
CA LEU A 109 1.85 -0.32 -2.96
C LEU A 109 2.56 -1.47 -2.25
N ILE A 110 3.89 -1.46 -2.27
CA ILE A 110 4.72 -2.46 -1.59
C ILE A 110 5.71 -1.76 -0.68
N PHE A 111 5.69 -2.12 0.61
CA PHE A 111 6.79 -1.86 1.53
C PHE A 111 7.70 -3.09 1.57
N MET A 112 9.00 -2.89 1.33
CA MET A 112 9.96 -4.00 1.26
C MET A 112 11.28 -3.63 1.95
N MET A 113 11.97 -4.60 2.53
CA MET A 113 13.31 -4.37 3.09
C MET A 113 14.36 -4.15 1.99
N TYR A 114 15.33 -3.27 2.24
CA TYR A 114 16.63 -3.29 1.56
C TYR A 114 17.79 -3.16 2.56
N GLY A 115 18.99 -3.57 2.12
CA GLY A 115 20.16 -3.65 3.00
C GLY A 115 20.20 -4.94 3.82
N THR A 116 21.05 -4.94 4.84
CA THR A 116 21.35 -6.12 5.67
C THR A 116 21.03 -5.85 7.13
N GLY A 117 20.63 -6.87 7.88
CA GLY A 117 20.34 -6.78 9.31
C GLY A 117 18.95 -7.31 9.66
N SER A 118 18.39 -6.83 10.77
CA SER A 118 17.01 -7.13 11.14
C SER A 118 16.03 -6.47 10.16
N LYS A 119 14.80 -6.99 10.09
CA LYS A 119 13.75 -6.40 9.27
C LYS A 119 13.49 -4.95 9.71
N PRO A 120 13.24 -4.03 8.76
CA PRO A 120 12.78 -2.69 9.10
C PRO A 120 11.42 -2.76 9.79
N VAL A 121 11.16 -1.79 10.66
CA VAL A 121 9.88 -1.65 11.36
C VAL A 121 9.09 -0.51 10.72
N PHE A 122 7.89 -0.80 10.23
CA PHE A 122 6.88 0.19 9.88
C PHE A 122 6.05 0.50 11.13
N SER A 123 6.01 1.77 11.54
CA SER A 123 5.27 2.21 12.72
C SER A 123 4.34 3.38 12.36
N PRO A 124 3.02 3.23 12.42
CA PRO A 124 2.11 4.35 12.23
C PRO A 124 2.38 5.49 13.21
N LYS A 125 2.46 6.72 12.70
CA LYS A 125 2.53 7.92 13.54
C LYS A 125 1.25 8.02 14.37
N VAL A 126 1.40 8.40 15.65
CA VAL A 126 0.27 8.80 16.50
C VAL A 126 0.07 10.32 16.36
N GLY A 127 -1.09 10.72 15.85
CA GLY A 127 -1.49 12.09 15.59
C GLY A 127 -2.63 12.56 16.48
N GLU A 128 -3.17 13.73 16.16
CA GLU A 128 -4.36 14.32 16.81
C GLU A 128 -5.26 14.98 15.76
N TYR A 129 -6.21 14.20 15.24
CA TYR A 129 -7.19 14.66 14.27
C TYR A 129 -8.24 15.58 14.92
N MET A 130 -8.69 15.21 16.14
CA MET A 130 -9.59 16.02 16.96
C MET A 130 -8.88 16.43 18.26
N PRO A 131 -9.04 17.69 18.72
CA PRO A 131 -8.44 18.15 19.96
C PRO A 131 -8.74 17.22 21.14
N GLY A 132 -7.70 16.85 21.89
CA GLY A 132 -7.77 16.01 23.09
C GLY A 132 -7.84 14.51 22.80
N SER A 133 -7.88 14.06 21.55
CA SER A 133 -8.00 12.65 21.18
C SER A 133 -6.90 12.21 20.21
N SER A 134 -6.18 11.15 20.57
CA SER A 134 -5.20 10.52 19.69
C SER A 134 -5.86 9.81 18.52
N ASN A 135 -5.20 9.81 17.38
CA ASN A 135 -5.48 8.89 16.29
C ASN A 135 -4.17 8.31 15.75
N ILE A 136 -4.27 7.35 14.84
CA ILE A 136 -3.11 6.93 14.06
C ILE A 136 -3.21 7.46 12.64
N HIS A 137 -2.06 7.66 12.00
CA HIS A 137 -2.02 7.85 10.57
C HIS A 137 -2.24 6.49 9.90
N PHE A 138 -3.10 6.43 8.88
CA PHE A 138 -3.62 5.18 8.33
C PHE A 138 -3.65 5.14 6.79
N LEU A 139 -3.85 3.96 6.24
CA LEU A 139 -4.02 3.71 4.81
C LEU A 139 -5.51 3.54 4.50
N SER A 140 -6.05 4.36 3.59
CA SER A 140 -7.41 4.20 3.08
C SER A 140 -7.40 3.37 1.81
N LEU A 141 -7.98 2.16 1.84
CA LEU A 141 -8.03 1.30 0.65
C LEU A 141 -9.21 1.69 -0.24
N GLU A 142 -8.90 2.13 -1.46
CA GLU A 142 -9.86 2.55 -2.49
C GLU A 142 -9.73 1.65 -3.73
N GLY A 143 -9.84 0.34 -3.50
CA GLY A 143 -9.65 -0.73 -4.49
C GLY A 143 -8.20 -1.21 -4.63
N GLY A 144 -7.23 -0.51 -4.02
CA GLY A 144 -5.81 -0.82 -4.12
C GLY A 144 -5.34 -1.99 -3.26
N SER A 145 -4.03 -2.23 -3.32
CA SER A 145 -3.37 -3.34 -2.63
C SER A 145 -2.11 -2.88 -1.92
N VAL A 146 -1.96 -3.27 -0.65
CA VAL A 146 -0.78 -2.97 0.17
C VAL A 146 -0.06 -4.26 0.54
N TYR A 147 1.25 -4.30 0.30
CA TYR A 147 2.09 -5.45 0.65
C TYR A 147 3.17 -5.02 1.64
N PHE A 148 3.31 -5.75 2.74
CA PHE A 148 4.49 -5.71 3.61
C PHE A 148 5.31 -6.96 3.36
N ARG A 149 6.53 -6.80 2.82
CA ARG A 149 7.41 -7.92 2.46
C ARG A 149 8.72 -7.83 3.21
N PHE A 150 8.91 -8.73 4.18
CA PHE A 150 10.03 -8.69 5.12
C PHE A 150 10.13 -7.34 5.86
N VAL A 151 8.98 -6.73 6.13
CA VAL A 151 8.85 -5.50 6.92
C VAL A 151 7.99 -5.84 8.14
N ASP A 152 8.52 -5.63 9.34
CA ASP A 152 7.74 -5.81 10.55
C ASP A 152 6.84 -4.59 10.73
N VAL A 153 5.60 -4.80 11.19
CA VAL A 153 4.63 -3.74 11.46
C VAL A 153 4.38 -3.71 12.95
N VAL A 154 4.58 -2.56 13.58
CA VAL A 154 4.35 -2.37 15.01
C VAL A 154 3.27 -1.32 15.20
N MET A 155 2.12 -1.75 15.71
CA MET A 155 1.03 -0.85 16.04
C MET A 155 1.36 -0.07 17.32
N PRO A 156 0.97 1.21 17.40
CA PRO A 156 1.28 2.03 18.57
C PRO A 156 0.52 1.57 19.81
N THR A 157 1.14 1.74 20.98
CA THR A 157 0.62 1.31 22.28
C THR A 157 0.31 2.48 23.21
N VAL A 158 0.79 3.67 22.86
CA VAL A 158 0.68 4.88 23.67
C VAL A 158 -0.09 5.94 22.92
N LEU A 159 -0.83 6.73 23.68
CA LEU A 159 -1.48 7.94 23.20
C LEU A 159 -0.43 9.01 22.90
N LYS A 160 -0.78 9.95 22.01
CA LYS A 160 -0.09 11.22 21.88
C LYS A 160 -0.16 11.96 23.22
N ALA A 161 0.98 12.49 23.66
CA ALA A 161 1.05 13.32 24.86
C ALA A 161 0.04 14.48 24.79
N GLY A 162 -0.70 14.70 25.87
CA GLY A 162 -1.74 15.74 25.95
C GLY A 162 -3.15 15.30 25.54
N THR A 163 -3.33 14.05 25.09
CA THR A 163 -4.65 13.48 24.77
C THR A 163 -5.11 12.47 25.82
N SER A 164 -6.42 12.21 25.90
CA SER A 164 -7.01 11.33 26.92
C SER A 164 -7.55 10.00 26.40
N GLY A 165 -7.54 9.77 25.08
CA GLY A 165 -8.05 8.53 24.50
C GLY A 165 -7.88 8.46 22.99
N TRP A 166 -8.25 7.32 22.43
CA TRP A 166 -8.28 7.10 20.98
C TRP A 166 -9.59 7.63 20.40
N TYR A 167 -9.49 8.48 19.37
CA TYR A 167 -10.62 8.89 18.56
C TYR A 167 -11.11 7.72 17.70
N SER A 168 -12.41 7.62 17.46
CA SER A 168 -13.01 6.50 16.72
C SER A 168 -12.69 6.51 15.23
N PHE A 169 -12.58 7.69 14.62
CA PHE A 169 -12.03 7.82 13.27
C PHE A 169 -10.52 7.68 13.33
N ALA A 170 -9.94 6.99 12.34
CA ALA A 170 -8.49 6.79 12.26
C ALA A 170 -7.93 5.98 13.44
N SER A 171 -8.72 5.04 13.96
CA SER A 171 -8.36 4.11 15.04
C SER A 171 -7.91 2.74 14.52
N SER A 172 -7.48 2.66 13.26
CA SER A 172 -6.92 1.44 12.68
C SER A 172 -5.98 1.74 11.53
N LEU A 173 -5.07 0.80 11.22
CA LEU A 173 -4.10 0.99 10.14
C LEU A 173 -4.79 1.00 8.76
N PHE A 174 -5.84 0.21 8.60
CA PHE A 174 -6.66 0.16 7.39
C PHE A 174 -8.08 0.62 7.70
N HIS A 175 -8.29 1.93 7.52
CA HIS A 175 -9.51 2.64 7.85
C HIS A 175 -10.04 3.40 6.63
N ARG A 176 -11.30 3.83 6.66
CA ARG A 176 -11.90 4.62 5.58
C ARG A 176 -11.48 6.09 5.63
N ALA A 177 -11.39 6.72 4.47
CA ALA A 177 -11.32 8.17 4.31
C ALA A 177 -12.69 8.87 4.57
N HIS A 178 -12.85 10.15 4.27
CA HIS A 178 -14.10 10.88 4.58
C HIS A 178 -15.27 10.52 3.63
N GLY A 179 -16.50 10.53 4.16
CA GLY A 179 -17.77 10.52 3.39
C GLY A 179 -18.63 9.25 3.57
N PRO A 180 -19.96 9.35 3.74
CA PRO A 180 -20.85 8.21 3.99
C PRO A 180 -20.95 7.22 2.80
N SER A 181 -20.54 7.64 1.61
CA SER A 181 -20.53 6.81 0.39
C SER A 181 -19.19 6.11 0.12
N ALA A 182 -18.17 6.32 0.96
CA ALA A 182 -16.86 5.70 0.82
C ALA A 182 -16.82 4.35 1.54
N SER A 183 -16.54 3.28 0.81
CA SER A 183 -16.25 1.95 1.35
C SER A 183 -14.73 1.72 1.36
N VAL A 184 -14.22 1.06 2.40
CA VAL A 184 -12.84 0.55 2.37
C VAL A 184 -12.87 -0.75 1.58
N GLN A 185 -12.19 -0.80 0.45
CA GLN A 185 -12.09 -2.03 -0.33
C GLN A 185 -10.66 -2.19 -0.80
N GLY A 186 -10.09 -3.37 -0.61
CA GLY A 186 -8.75 -3.64 -1.12
C GLY A 186 -8.15 -4.90 -0.56
N SER A 187 -6.87 -5.08 -0.86
CA SER A 187 -6.10 -6.21 -0.33
C SER A 187 -4.90 -5.78 0.47
N VAL A 188 -4.59 -6.54 1.51
CA VAL A 188 -3.42 -6.35 2.36
C VAL A 188 -2.73 -7.69 2.52
N THR A 189 -1.42 -7.71 2.26
CA THR A 189 -0.61 -8.92 2.38
C THR A 189 0.58 -8.68 3.29
N PHE A 190 0.75 -9.53 4.29
CA PHE A 190 1.94 -9.62 5.12
C PHE A 190 2.73 -10.87 4.69
N SER A 191 3.97 -10.69 4.26
CA SER A 191 4.81 -11.77 3.75
C SER A 191 6.17 -11.74 4.43
N GLY A 192 6.49 -12.80 5.19
CA GLY A 192 7.73 -12.85 5.95
C GLY A 192 7.82 -11.77 7.02
N SER A 193 6.69 -11.32 7.59
CA SER A 193 6.61 -10.17 8.49
C SER A 193 6.15 -10.56 9.89
N ARG A 194 6.57 -9.82 10.92
CA ARG A 194 5.93 -9.80 12.23
C ARG A 194 4.98 -8.60 12.31
N LEU A 195 3.71 -8.84 12.60
CA LEU A 195 2.71 -7.82 12.89
C LEU A 195 2.45 -7.80 14.40
N THR A 196 2.96 -6.78 15.07
CA THR A 196 2.79 -6.59 16.52
C THR A 196 1.54 -5.74 16.78
N LEU A 197 0.56 -6.33 17.47
CA LEU A 197 -0.68 -5.63 17.84
C LEU A 197 -0.40 -4.60 18.94
N GLY A 198 -1.18 -3.53 18.95
CA GLY A 198 -0.97 -2.37 19.82
C GLY A 198 -2.23 -2.01 20.59
N ALA A 199 -2.45 -0.72 20.84
CA ALA A 199 -3.63 -0.18 21.52
C ALA A 199 -4.81 0.13 20.58
N VAL A 200 -4.62 -0.05 19.27
CA VAL A 200 -5.67 0.12 18.23
C VAL A 200 -5.68 -1.08 17.27
N ASN A 201 -6.81 -1.30 16.57
CA ASN A 201 -6.96 -2.44 15.66
C ASN A 201 -6.13 -2.26 14.37
N VAL A 202 -5.83 -3.34 13.66
CA VAL A 202 -5.18 -3.23 12.34
C VAL A 202 -6.24 -2.97 11.26
N PHE A 203 -7.38 -3.67 11.34
CA PHE A 203 -8.50 -3.55 10.41
C PHE A 203 -9.78 -3.15 11.14
N TYR A 204 -10.31 -1.98 10.81
CA TYR A 204 -11.59 -1.48 11.30
C TYR A 204 -12.03 -0.30 10.43
N SER A 205 -13.32 -0.15 10.18
CA SER A 205 -13.86 0.97 9.40
C SER A 205 -14.93 1.76 10.17
N GLY A 206 -15.62 1.15 11.13
CA GLY A 206 -16.85 1.71 11.73
C GLY A 206 -18.04 1.83 10.76
N TYR A 207 -17.85 1.42 9.49
CA TYR A 207 -18.80 1.48 8.38
C TYR A 207 -18.55 0.29 7.44
N SER A 208 -19.22 0.29 6.27
CA SER A 208 -19.03 -0.70 5.21
C SER A 208 -17.57 -0.80 4.75
N ALA A 209 -17.01 -2.00 4.85
CA ALA A 209 -15.68 -2.32 4.33
C ALA A 209 -15.62 -3.77 3.83
N ASN A 210 -14.71 -4.03 2.88
CA ASN A 210 -14.45 -5.34 2.30
C ASN A 210 -12.93 -5.55 2.23
N TYR A 211 -12.38 -6.29 3.19
CA TYR A 211 -10.96 -6.55 3.29
C TYR A 211 -10.59 -7.90 2.68
N ARG A 212 -9.52 -7.94 1.88
CA ARG A 212 -8.85 -9.20 1.52
C ARG A 212 -7.49 -9.24 2.19
N VAL A 213 -7.33 -10.10 3.19
CA VAL A 213 -6.13 -10.12 4.03
C VAL A 213 -5.40 -11.44 3.85
N GLU A 214 -4.11 -11.36 3.57
CA GLU A 214 -3.24 -12.53 3.44
C GLU A 214 -2.06 -12.45 4.42
N PHE A 215 -1.80 -13.55 5.10
CA PHE A 215 -0.58 -13.77 5.89
C PHE A 215 0.19 -14.97 5.32
N THR A 216 1.43 -14.74 4.91
CA THR A 216 2.30 -15.77 4.35
C THR A 216 3.65 -15.74 5.08
N TYR A 217 4.06 -16.84 5.70
CA TYR A 217 5.30 -16.91 6.51
C TYR A 217 5.43 -15.80 7.57
N SER A 218 4.31 -15.42 8.18
CA SER A 218 4.23 -14.24 9.06
C SER A 218 3.87 -14.62 10.50
N ILE A 219 4.16 -13.71 11.43
CA ILE A 219 3.82 -13.86 12.86
C ILE A 219 2.89 -12.72 13.23
N VAL A 220 1.73 -13.03 13.80
CA VAL A 220 0.89 -12.04 14.47
C VAL A 220 1.21 -12.07 15.95
N ASP A 221 1.87 -11.03 16.43
CA ASP A 221 2.28 -10.90 17.82
C ASP A 221 1.22 -10.19 18.64
N ALA A 222 0.58 -10.92 19.55
CA ALA A 222 -0.63 -10.50 20.27
C ALA A 222 -0.39 -10.23 21.78
N GLU A 223 0.83 -9.86 22.14
CA GLU A 223 1.26 -9.55 23.53
C GLU A 223 0.50 -8.35 24.13
N LEU A 224 0.36 -7.25 23.38
CA LEU A 224 -0.08 -5.95 23.92
C LEU A 224 -1.59 -5.68 23.74
N SER A 225 -2.40 -6.74 23.62
CA SER A 225 -3.50 -6.83 22.64
C SER A 225 -4.63 -5.80 22.61
N THR A 226 -4.81 -5.22 21.42
CA THR A 226 -6.09 -5.09 20.70
C THR A 226 -6.41 -6.29 19.81
N LYS A 227 -7.53 -6.21 19.09
CA LYS A 227 -7.89 -7.16 18.04
C LYS A 227 -7.07 -6.87 16.78
N LEU A 228 -6.85 -7.91 15.97
CA LEU A 228 -6.39 -7.71 14.61
C LEU A 228 -7.47 -6.98 13.80
N ALA A 229 -8.71 -7.43 13.92
CA ALA A 229 -9.83 -6.91 13.15
C ALA A 229 -11.12 -6.83 13.98
N GLU A 230 -11.89 -5.77 13.75
CA GLU A 230 -13.28 -5.66 14.21
C GLU A 230 -14.18 -5.42 13.00
N LEU A 231 -15.08 -6.37 12.74
CA LEU A 231 -15.88 -6.43 11.52
C LEU A 231 -17.31 -5.89 11.68
N SER A 232 -17.55 -5.03 12.66
CA SER A 232 -18.83 -4.36 12.93
C SER A 232 -19.30 -3.50 11.73
N GLY A 233 -19.94 -4.14 10.75
CA GLY A 233 -20.34 -3.53 9.47
C GLY A 233 -19.40 -3.81 8.28
N ALA A 234 -18.35 -4.60 8.48
CA ALA A 234 -17.37 -4.95 7.45
C ALA A 234 -17.37 -6.45 7.12
N THR A 235 -16.83 -6.79 5.95
CA THR A 235 -16.51 -8.16 5.56
C THR A 235 -15.00 -8.36 5.41
N MET A 236 -14.55 -9.59 5.66
CA MET A 236 -13.16 -9.98 5.47
C MET A 236 -13.05 -11.33 4.76
N VAL A 237 -12.11 -11.43 3.83
CA VAL A 237 -11.55 -12.69 3.34
C VAL A 237 -10.16 -12.82 3.94
N LEU A 238 -9.95 -13.82 4.79
CA LEU A 238 -8.70 -14.05 5.50
C LEU A 238 -8.02 -15.34 5.02
N SER A 239 -6.88 -15.20 4.36
CA SER A 239 -6.02 -16.30 3.94
C SER A 239 -4.75 -16.34 4.79
N VAL A 240 -4.43 -17.49 5.35
CA VAL A 240 -3.26 -17.68 6.22
C VAL A 240 -2.48 -18.90 5.74
N PHE A 241 -1.19 -18.72 5.50
CA PHE A 241 -0.26 -19.75 5.05
C PHE A 241 1.04 -19.69 5.86
N ALA A 242 1.44 -20.83 6.42
CA ALA A 242 2.68 -20.99 7.19
C ALA A 242 2.94 -19.86 8.20
N SER A 243 1.87 -19.38 8.85
CA SER A 243 1.90 -18.22 9.75
C SER A 243 1.40 -18.61 11.14
N SER A 244 1.82 -17.88 12.17
CA SER A 244 1.52 -18.20 13.57
C SER A 244 1.01 -16.99 14.35
N ILE A 245 0.34 -17.25 15.47
CA ILE A 245 -0.08 -16.26 16.45
C ILE A 245 0.67 -16.53 17.77
N THR A 246 1.18 -15.50 18.42
CA THR A 246 1.86 -15.63 19.73
C THR A 246 0.85 -15.67 20.90
N GLN A 247 1.35 -15.85 22.13
CA GLN A 247 0.56 -15.72 23.37
C GLN A 247 -0.60 -16.70 23.54
N ASN A 248 -0.51 -17.91 22.96
CA ASN A 248 -1.57 -18.93 23.00
C ASN A 248 -2.94 -18.43 22.49
N LYS A 249 -2.95 -17.37 21.67
CA LYS A 249 -4.17 -16.85 21.05
C LYS A 249 -4.45 -17.54 19.72
N THR A 250 -5.71 -17.47 19.31
CA THR A 250 -6.20 -18.00 18.04
C THR A 250 -6.84 -16.88 17.22
N TRP A 251 -7.13 -17.13 15.96
CA TRP A 251 -7.83 -16.16 15.11
C TRP A 251 -9.19 -15.74 15.67
N ALA A 252 -9.91 -16.62 16.37
CA ALA A 252 -11.16 -16.26 17.07
C ALA A 252 -10.94 -15.22 18.18
N HIS A 253 -9.76 -15.19 18.79
CA HIS A 253 -9.42 -14.14 19.77
C HIS A 253 -9.11 -12.80 19.10
N LEU A 254 -8.60 -12.82 17.86
CA LEU A 254 -8.09 -11.64 17.18
C LEU A 254 -9.09 -11.00 16.21
N VAL A 255 -10.18 -11.68 15.86
CA VAL A 255 -11.23 -11.16 14.96
C VAL A 255 -12.57 -11.10 15.71
N SER A 256 -13.19 -9.92 15.77
CA SER A 256 -14.49 -9.69 16.40
C SER A 256 -15.50 -9.07 15.42
N GLY A 257 -16.73 -8.81 15.87
CA GLY A 257 -17.78 -8.24 15.01
C GLY A 257 -18.32 -9.23 13.97
N LEU A 258 -18.24 -10.52 14.26
CA LEU A 258 -18.71 -11.59 13.37
C LEU A 258 -20.24 -11.62 13.34
N VAL A 259 -20.79 -11.66 12.13
CA VAL A 259 -22.23 -11.77 11.87
C VAL A 259 -22.53 -13.19 11.39
N LYS A 260 -23.58 -13.79 11.94
CA LYS A 260 -24.11 -15.09 11.51
C LYS A 260 -25.42 -14.90 10.76
N ASP A 261 -25.65 -15.69 9.73
CA ASP A 261 -26.96 -15.80 9.09
C ASP A 261 -27.94 -16.59 9.98
N SER A 262 -29.20 -16.72 9.51
CA SER A 262 -30.24 -17.48 10.23
C SER A 262 -29.92 -18.97 10.40
N GLY A 263 -28.98 -19.51 9.62
CA GLY A 263 -28.48 -20.88 9.74
C GLY A 263 -27.26 -21.02 10.65
N GLY A 264 -26.77 -19.93 11.25
CA GLY A 264 -25.60 -19.92 12.12
C GLY A 264 -24.25 -19.84 11.39
N SER A 265 -24.25 -19.74 10.06
CA SER A 265 -23.01 -19.61 9.26
C SER A 265 -22.51 -18.17 9.28
N LEU A 266 -21.19 -17.98 9.28
CA LEU A 266 -20.60 -16.64 9.20
C LEU A 266 -20.91 -16.01 7.84
N SER A 267 -21.45 -14.79 7.86
CA SER A 267 -21.83 -14.06 6.65
C SER A 267 -20.82 -12.97 6.26
N ASN A 268 -20.00 -12.50 7.20
CA ASN A 268 -19.05 -11.41 6.99
C ASN A 268 -17.57 -11.82 7.13
N LEU A 269 -17.28 -13.11 7.24
CA LEU A 269 -15.91 -13.63 7.24
C LEU A 269 -15.82 -14.93 6.43
N LEU A 270 -14.93 -14.95 5.45
CA LEU A 270 -14.48 -16.17 4.76
C LEU A 270 -13.02 -16.42 5.12
N SER A 271 -12.67 -17.62 5.56
CA SER A 271 -11.28 -17.93 5.92
C SER A 271 -10.89 -19.38 5.69
N ASN A 272 -9.60 -19.61 5.39
CA ASN A 272 -8.99 -20.95 5.32
C ASN A 272 -8.48 -21.45 6.68
N VAL A 273 -8.58 -20.66 7.75
CA VAL A 273 -8.25 -21.08 9.12
C VAL A 273 -9.53 -21.42 9.88
N GLY A 274 -9.83 -22.72 10.06
CA GLY A 274 -11.07 -23.19 10.68
C GLY A 274 -11.31 -22.73 12.13
N ASN A 275 -10.27 -22.28 12.82
CA ASN A 275 -10.33 -21.83 14.22
C ASN A 275 -10.81 -20.38 14.41
N VAL A 276 -11.26 -19.64 13.37
CA VAL A 276 -11.89 -18.32 13.60
C VAL A 276 -13.29 -18.44 14.21
N VAL A 277 -13.88 -19.64 14.20
CA VAL A 277 -15.24 -19.91 14.72
C VAL A 277 -15.22 -20.53 16.13
N ALA A 278 -14.05 -20.97 16.62
CA ALA A 278 -13.97 -21.91 17.74
C ALA A 278 -14.05 -21.31 19.16
N ALA A 279 -14.38 -20.03 19.33
CA ALA A 279 -14.53 -19.43 20.67
C ALA A 279 -15.69 -18.42 20.74
N GLY A 280 -16.84 -18.81 20.19
CA GLY A 280 -18.14 -18.18 20.46
C GLY A 280 -18.97 -18.98 21.46
N VAL A 281 -18.34 -19.57 22.48
CA VAL A 281 -18.94 -20.08 23.72
C VAL A 281 -18.10 -19.56 24.88
#